data_AF-A0A7C4UC61-F1
#
_entry.id   AF-A0A7C4UC61-F1
#
_cell.length_a   1.000
_cell.length_b   1.000
_cell.length_c   1.000
_cell.angle_alpha   90.00
_cell.angle_beta   90.00
_cell.angle_gamma   90.00
#
_symmetry.space_group_name_H-M   'P 1'
#
loop_
_entity.id
_entity.type
_entity.pdbx_description
1 polymer ?
#
loop_
_entity_poly.entity_id
_entity_poly.type
_entity_poly.pdbx_seq_one_letter_code
_entity_poly.pdbx_strand_id
1 'polypeptide(L)'
;VLLGVCLLCVAPVAPALAQDDPKLLASQARGILRQYCHRCHHGAGSEGGEFDVLKHADLVAKVGDDPPWVVAGKPDESYLFQRIVKNQMPPKNIPERPLAPDGEILRKWIATGAAPFIDEAANKRKFITLQETLTAIRDHLRAAPRDQRLHLRFFTLTHLHNNPAVPDEDLRLVRAALSKAINSLSWKPEIERPAAIDKAETVFVVDVSKLDWDKNDLWEAVMSAYPYGLKYSNHPNEELQKLDDDIRELSGCRLSLVRADWFVATATRPPLYHILLQIPQHAGTLERRLGVNIRENFENDKLARAAFPKSGVSGQNRMVERHPLGNRAGSYWKSYDFKPDSGRAKLTRFPLGPLNLYPKNAHPFSGQAFVHDGGEIIFTLPNGLQGYMLVNGNDERIDEGPIQVVSDALKTSGTPGIFTGVSCMACHKHGMIPLKDTLRDTHSVFGDTEKKVRRLYPDEKRMNEIVQDDEKRFLESLEKCIGPFLRVGPDARKALKEFAEPVGEVARTYRLGYLDAKAIACELDLEDPKTLISKIGETNLKRLGLDPLLKGGVISRLEWESLDDAPVLSSVSVNSSLMQKVGLVLGYTPVEVTSRHKLGP
;
A
#
# COMPACT_ATOMS: atom_id res chain seq x y z
N VAL A 1 -19.89 -74.70 -31.37
CA VAL A 1 -20.26 -73.44 -30.67
C VAL A 1 -18.98 -72.69 -30.37
N LEU A 2 -18.65 -71.68 -31.17
CA LEU A 2 -17.49 -70.80 -31.00
C LEU A 2 -18.04 -69.37 -31.12
N LEU A 3 -18.20 -68.69 -29.97
CA LEU A 3 -18.64 -67.31 -29.91
C LEU A 3 -17.42 -66.39 -30.05
N GLY A 4 -17.42 -65.55 -31.10
CA GLY A 4 -16.51 -64.43 -31.25
C GLY A 4 -17.02 -63.22 -30.47
N VAL A 5 -16.17 -62.64 -29.62
CA VAL A 5 -16.43 -61.40 -28.89
C VAL A 5 -15.91 -60.22 -29.72
N CYS A 6 -16.83 -59.35 -30.13
CA CYS A 6 -16.54 -58.07 -30.79
C CYS A 6 -16.12 -57.04 -29.74
N LEU A 7 -14.86 -56.59 -29.78
CA LEU A 7 -14.37 -55.46 -28.97
C LEU A 7 -14.80 -54.14 -29.64
N LEU A 8 -15.67 -53.38 -28.97
CA LEU A 8 -16.00 -52.00 -29.31
C LEU A 8 -14.89 -51.06 -28.80
N CYS A 9 -14.15 -50.44 -29.72
CA CYS A 9 -13.21 -49.35 -29.41
C CYS A 9 -13.97 -48.08 -29.04
N VAL A 10 -13.94 -47.69 -27.77
CA VAL A 10 -14.37 -46.36 -27.31
C VAL A 10 -13.16 -45.41 -27.48
N ALA A 11 -13.27 -44.45 -28.41
CA ALA A 11 -12.27 -43.39 -28.55
C ALA A 11 -12.39 -42.40 -27.37
N PRO A 12 -11.25 -41.93 -26.79
CA PRO A 12 -11.29 -40.94 -25.73
C PRO A 12 -11.70 -39.59 -26.32
N VAL A 13 -12.78 -39.01 -25.79
CA VAL A 13 -13.17 -37.62 -26.05
C VAL A 13 -12.09 -36.73 -25.44
N ALA A 14 -11.33 -36.04 -26.28
CA ALA A 14 -10.39 -35.01 -25.83
C ALA A 14 -11.18 -33.89 -25.11
N PRO A 15 -10.68 -33.34 -23.99
CA PRO A 15 -11.33 -32.22 -23.34
C PRO A 15 -11.27 -31.03 -24.29
N ALA A 16 -12.44 -30.43 -24.56
CA ALA A 16 -12.54 -29.19 -25.31
C ALA A 16 -11.62 -28.14 -24.66
N LEU A 17 -10.70 -27.58 -25.45
CA LEU A 17 -9.95 -26.39 -25.09
C LEU A 17 -10.96 -25.34 -24.60
N ALA A 18 -10.79 -24.86 -23.37
CA ALA A 18 -11.60 -23.79 -22.84
C ALA A 18 -11.57 -22.62 -23.83
N GLN A 19 -12.72 -22.31 -24.44
CA GLN A 19 -12.86 -21.07 -25.21
C GLN A 19 -12.53 -19.91 -24.28
N ASP A 20 -11.62 -19.03 -24.69
CA ASP A 20 -11.26 -17.84 -23.93
C ASP A 20 -12.53 -16.96 -23.80
N ASP A 21 -13.14 -16.92 -22.61
CA ASP A 21 -14.34 -16.12 -22.32
C ASP A 21 -14.03 -14.62 -22.54
N PRO A 22 -14.71 -13.93 -23.48
CA PRO A 22 -14.46 -12.51 -23.76
C PRO A 22 -14.59 -11.60 -22.54
N LYS A 23 -15.47 -11.93 -21.57
CA LYS A 23 -15.63 -11.15 -20.34
C LYS A 23 -14.44 -11.32 -19.40
N LEU A 24 -13.96 -12.55 -19.27
CA LEU A 24 -12.76 -12.83 -18.49
C LEU A 24 -11.54 -12.15 -19.12
N LEU A 25 -11.38 -12.23 -20.44
CA LEU A 25 -10.32 -11.55 -21.17
C LEU A 25 -10.38 -10.03 -20.99
N ALA A 26 -11.56 -9.42 -21.04
CA ALA A 26 -11.72 -7.98 -20.79
C ALA A 26 -11.33 -7.58 -19.37
N SER A 27 -11.70 -8.39 -18.36
CA SER A 27 -11.30 -8.16 -16.97
C SER A 27 -9.78 -8.29 -16.79
N GLN A 28 -9.16 -9.32 -17.37
CA GLN A 28 -7.71 -9.52 -17.31
C GLN A 28 -6.95 -8.42 -18.06
N ALA A 29 -7.41 -8.04 -19.25
CA ALA A 29 -6.85 -6.96 -20.04
C ALA A 29 -6.90 -5.63 -19.27
N ARG A 30 -8.05 -5.31 -18.66
CA ARG A 30 -8.18 -4.13 -17.80
C ARG A 30 -7.19 -4.16 -16.63
N GLY A 31 -7.02 -5.32 -15.97
CA GLY A 31 -6.04 -5.48 -14.89
C GLY A 31 -4.61 -5.20 -15.34
N ILE A 32 -4.22 -5.64 -16.53
CA ILE A 32 -2.89 -5.38 -17.12
C ILE A 32 -2.73 -3.89 -17.45
N LEU A 33 -3.72 -3.29 -18.10
CA LEU A 33 -3.71 -1.85 -18.43
C LEU A 33 -3.66 -1.00 -17.16
N ARG A 34 -4.34 -1.42 -16.09
CA ARG A 34 -4.30 -0.77 -14.78
C ARG A 34 -2.89 -0.85 -14.19
N GLN A 35 -2.29 -2.03 -14.20
CA GLN A 35 -0.99 -2.29 -13.59
C GLN A 35 0.15 -1.54 -14.28
N TYR A 36 0.17 -1.49 -15.61
CA TYR A 36 1.32 -0.99 -16.34
C TYR A 36 1.09 0.34 -17.07
N CYS A 37 -0.16 0.67 -17.45
CA CYS A 37 -0.44 1.78 -18.36
C CYS A 37 -1.15 2.96 -17.67
N HIS A 38 -2.14 2.67 -16.81
CA HIS A 38 -3.07 3.67 -16.29
C HIS A 38 -2.36 4.81 -15.58
N ARG A 39 -1.35 4.53 -14.76
CA ARG A 39 -0.56 5.57 -14.06
C ARG A 39 -0.12 6.74 -14.94
N CYS A 40 0.30 6.49 -16.18
CA CYS A 40 0.72 7.55 -17.11
C CYS A 40 -0.41 7.97 -18.04
N HIS A 41 -1.32 7.07 -18.37
CA HIS A 41 -2.47 7.31 -19.25
C HIS A 41 -3.74 7.48 -18.42
N HIS A 42 -3.86 8.64 -17.76
CA HIS A 42 -5.04 9.12 -16.98
C HIS A 42 -5.13 8.71 -15.50
N GLY A 43 -4.13 7.98 -15.00
CA GLY A 43 -3.99 7.65 -13.61
C GLY A 43 -3.61 8.84 -12.74
N ALA A 44 -3.93 8.73 -11.47
CA ALA A 44 -3.72 9.76 -10.47
C ALA A 44 -2.26 10.22 -10.41
N GLY A 45 -2.02 11.53 -10.57
CA GLY A 45 -0.69 12.15 -10.61
C GLY A 45 0.01 12.21 -11.98
N SER A 46 -0.65 11.76 -13.05
CA SER A 46 -0.22 11.96 -14.45
C SER A 46 -0.40 13.42 -14.88
N GLU A 47 0.44 13.91 -15.80
CA GLU A 47 0.18 15.14 -16.56
C GLU A 47 -1.04 14.99 -17.51
N GLY A 48 -1.57 13.78 -17.63
CA GLY A 48 -2.66 13.42 -18.52
C GLY A 48 -2.16 12.95 -19.88
N GLY A 49 -2.82 11.93 -20.43
CA GLY A 49 -2.83 11.67 -21.87
C GLY A 49 -4.20 12.09 -22.43
N GLU A 50 -4.33 12.16 -23.76
CA GLU A 50 -5.60 12.51 -24.45
C GLU A 50 -6.75 11.52 -24.19
N PHE A 51 -6.48 10.41 -23.48
CA PHE A 51 -7.42 9.31 -23.27
C PHE A 51 -7.18 8.61 -21.92
N ASP A 52 -8.23 8.00 -21.36
CA ASP A 52 -8.16 7.11 -20.20
C ASP A 52 -8.04 5.64 -20.62
N VAL A 53 -6.90 5.02 -20.32
CA VAL A 53 -6.65 3.62 -20.70
C VAL A 53 -7.56 2.62 -19.98
N LEU A 54 -8.25 3.02 -18.92
CA LEU A 54 -9.24 2.21 -18.22
C LEU A 54 -10.69 2.53 -18.60
N LYS A 55 -10.91 3.52 -19.47
CA LYS A 55 -12.21 3.73 -20.14
C LYS A 55 -12.17 3.02 -21.48
N HIS A 56 -12.98 1.99 -21.62
CA HIS A 56 -13.05 1.22 -22.86
C HIS A 56 -13.41 2.12 -24.06
N ALA A 57 -14.36 3.03 -23.87
CA ALA A 57 -14.78 3.98 -24.89
C ALA A 57 -13.60 4.81 -25.44
N ASP A 58 -12.74 5.31 -24.56
CA ASP A 58 -11.57 6.10 -24.93
C ASP A 58 -10.55 5.30 -25.76
N LEU A 59 -10.47 3.97 -25.55
CA LEU A 59 -9.57 3.10 -26.30
C LEU A 59 -10.06 2.74 -27.70
N VAL A 60 -11.37 2.55 -27.87
CA VAL A 60 -11.99 2.05 -29.11
C VAL A 60 -12.62 3.16 -29.96
N ALA A 61 -12.83 4.34 -29.39
CA ALA A 61 -13.29 5.50 -30.14
C ALA A 61 -12.18 6.05 -31.06
N LYS A 62 -12.61 6.65 -32.17
CA LYS A 62 -11.72 7.44 -33.03
C LYS A 62 -11.49 8.82 -32.42
N VAL A 63 -10.27 9.33 -32.53
CA VAL A 63 -9.92 10.70 -32.14
C VAL A 63 -9.68 11.48 -33.44
N GLY A 64 -10.67 12.25 -33.88
CA GLY A 64 -10.62 12.93 -35.18
C GLY A 64 -10.49 11.95 -36.35
N ASP A 65 -9.47 12.15 -37.18
CA ASP A 65 -9.15 11.28 -38.33
C ASP A 65 -8.21 10.11 -37.96
N ASP A 66 -7.66 10.09 -36.74
CA ASP A 66 -6.75 9.05 -36.29
C ASP A 66 -7.48 7.73 -35.97
N PRO A 67 -6.86 6.56 -36.25
CA PRO A 67 -7.42 5.27 -35.88
C PRO A 67 -7.50 5.12 -34.34
N PRO A 68 -8.44 4.32 -33.81
CA PRO A 68 -8.52 4.05 -32.37
C PRO A 68 -7.24 3.46 -31.82
N TRP A 69 -6.98 3.68 -30.53
CA TRP A 69 -5.84 3.07 -29.84
C TRP A 69 -5.91 1.53 -29.86
N VAL A 70 -7.13 0.99 -29.81
CA VAL A 70 -7.46 -0.43 -29.91
C VAL A 70 -8.44 -0.66 -31.07
N VAL A 71 -8.01 -1.42 -32.07
CA VAL A 71 -8.83 -1.85 -33.20
C VAL A 71 -9.37 -3.25 -32.91
N ALA A 72 -10.66 -3.34 -32.56
CA ALA A 72 -11.33 -4.59 -32.22
C ALA A 72 -11.15 -5.65 -33.32
N GLY A 73 -10.73 -6.86 -32.91
CA GLY A 73 -10.44 -7.99 -33.80
C GLY A 73 -9.06 -7.95 -34.45
N LYS A 74 -8.30 -6.85 -34.32
CA LYS A 74 -7.04 -6.64 -35.06
C LYS A 74 -5.89 -6.21 -34.15
N PRO A 75 -5.23 -7.14 -33.45
CA PRO A 75 -4.10 -6.83 -32.57
C PRO A 75 -2.96 -6.11 -33.29
N ASP A 76 -2.62 -6.52 -34.52
CA ASP A 76 -1.50 -5.95 -35.28
C ASP A 76 -1.77 -4.53 -35.78
N GLU A 77 -3.04 -4.15 -35.95
CA GLU A 77 -3.46 -2.78 -36.30
C GLU A 77 -3.69 -1.90 -35.06
N SER A 78 -3.69 -2.48 -33.86
CA SER A 78 -3.94 -1.75 -32.61
C SER A 78 -2.67 -1.06 -32.11
N TYR A 79 -2.64 0.27 -32.17
CA TYR A 79 -1.48 1.06 -31.78
C TYR A 79 -1.02 0.82 -30.34
N LEU A 80 -1.97 0.65 -29.41
CA LEU A 80 -1.67 0.28 -28.02
C LEU A 80 -0.83 -1.00 -27.95
N PHE A 81 -1.24 -2.04 -28.68
CA PHE A 81 -0.55 -3.33 -28.68
C PHE A 81 0.82 -3.25 -29.36
N GLN A 82 0.94 -2.49 -30.46
CA GLN A 82 2.22 -2.27 -31.13
C GLN A 82 3.27 -1.63 -30.20
N ARG A 83 2.86 -0.68 -29.35
CA ARG A 83 3.77 -0.03 -28.39
C ARG A 83 4.26 -0.99 -27.31
N ILE A 84 3.42 -1.96 -26.91
CA ILE A 84 3.78 -3.03 -25.97
C ILE A 84 4.78 -3.99 -26.61
N VAL A 85 4.48 -4.50 -27.82
CA VAL A 85 5.38 -5.43 -28.54
C VAL A 85 6.74 -4.80 -28.82
N LYS A 86 6.79 -3.50 -29.14
CA LYS A 86 8.03 -2.74 -29.35
C LYS A 86 8.77 -2.41 -28.04
N ASN A 87 8.24 -2.81 -26.88
CA ASN A 87 8.76 -2.51 -25.56
C ASN A 87 8.97 -0.99 -25.33
N GLN A 88 8.08 -0.17 -25.90
CA GLN A 88 8.14 1.29 -25.82
C GLN A 88 7.29 1.83 -24.67
N MET A 89 6.30 1.07 -24.24
CA MET A 89 5.47 1.37 -23.07
C MET A 89 5.54 0.23 -22.06
N PRO A 90 5.71 0.53 -20.77
CA PRO A 90 5.96 1.85 -20.17
C PRO A 90 7.30 2.50 -20.60
N PRO A 91 7.53 3.81 -20.38
CA PRO A 91 8.79 4.50 -20.71
C PRO A 91 10.02 3.80 -20.10
N LYS A 92 11.19 3.88 -20.76
CA LYS A 92 12.39 3.06 -20.44
C LYS A 92 12.88 3.14 -18.99
N ASN A 93 12.63 4.25 -18.31
CA ASN A 93 12.99 4.46 -16.89
C ASN A 93 12.05 3.76 -15.91
N ILE A 94 10.92 3.21 -16.36
CA ILE A 94 10.01 2.41 -15.54
C ILE A 94 10.43 0.94 -15.63
N PRO A 95 10.78 0.30 -14.50
CA PRO A 95 11.20 -1.09 -14.45
C PRO A 95 10.02 -2.08 -14.58
N GLU A 96 8.83 -1.71 -14.09
CA GLU A 96 7.62 -2.53 -14.19
C GLU A 96 7.09 -2.51 -15.63
N ARG A 97 6.98 -3.69 -16.25
CA ARG A 97 6.55 -3.84 -17.64
C ARG A 97 5.65 -5.06 -17.81
N PRO A 98 4.71 -5.03 -18.77
CA PRO A 98 3.96 -6.22 -19.15
C PRO A 98 4.91 -7.37 -19.48
N LEU A 99 4.67 -8.51 -18.85
CA LEU A 99 5.41 -9.74 -19.15
C LEU A 99 4.86 -10.38 -20.44
N ALA A 100 5.57 -11.36 -21.00
CA ALA A 100 5.09 -12.05 -22.20
C ALA A 100 3.66 -12.66 -22.04
N PRO A 101 3.28 -13.25 -20.89
CA PRO A 101 1.91 -13.69 -20.66
C PRO A 101 0.88 -12.55 -20.66
N ASP A 102 1.23 -11.38 -20.12
CA ASP A 102 0.36 -10.20 -20.11
C ASP A 102 0.10 -9.70 -21.53
N GLY A 103 1.16 -9.63 -22.36
CA GLY A 103 1.05 -9.30 -23.77
C GLY A 103 0.12 -10.24 -24.52
N GLU A 104 0.18 -11.55 -24.24
CA GLU A 104 -0.69 -12.54 -24.86
C GLU A 104 -2.17 -12.37 -24.47
N ILE A 105 -2.46 -12.03 -23.21
CA ILE A 105 -3.83 -11.72 -22.77
C ILE A 105 -4.38 -10.50 -23.51
N LEU A 106 -3.59 -9.43 -23.62
CA LEU A 106 -4.00 -8.24 -24.37
C LEU A 106 -4.24 -8.55 -25.85
N ARG A 107 -3.36 -9.35 -26.46
CA ARG A 107 -3.51 -9.81 -27.85
C ARG A 107 -4.82 -10.57 -28.04
N LYS A 108 -5.10 -11.53 -27.15
CA LYS A 108 -6.33 -12.33 -27.18
C LYS A 108 -7.57 -11.48 -26.99
N TRP A 109 -7.59 -10.60 -25.98
CA TRP A 109 -8.71 -9.68 -25.73
C TRP A 109 -9.04 -8.84 -26.98
N ILE A 110 -8.02 -8.25 -27.62
CA ILE A 110 -8.20 -7.49 -28.85
C ILE A 110 -8.71 -8.39 -29.98
N ALA A 111 -8.08 -9.56 -30.18
CA ALA A 111 -8.45 -10.51 -31.24
C ALA A 111 -9.90 -11.02 -31.10
N THR A 112 -10.42 -11.16 -29.88
CA THR A 112 -11.81 -11.54 -29.59
C THR A 112 -12.80 -10.38 -29.65
N GLY A 113 -12.40 -9.24 -30.23
CA GLY A 113 -13.28 -8.09 -30.44
C GLY A 113 -13.18 -6.99 -29.38
N ALA A 114 -12.15 -7.03 -28.52
CA ALA A 114 -11.92 -6.04 -27.46
C ALA A 114 -13.19 -5.75 -26.64
N ALA A 115 -13.78 -6.79 -26.04
CA ALA A 115 -15.03 -6.65 -25.29
C ALA A 115 -14.92 -5.52 -24.24
N PRO A 116 -16.02 -4.75 -24.00
CA PRO A 116 -16.02 -3.67 -23.02
C PRO A 116 -15.52 -4.14 -21.66
N PHE A 117 -14.78 -3.27 -20.98
CA PHE A 117 -14.47 -3.49 -19.58
C PHE A 117 -15.78 -3.63 -18.81
N ILE A 118 -15.79 -4.55 -17.85
CA ILE A 118 -16.91 -4.73 -16.94
C ILE A 118 -16.89 -3.55 -15.96
N ASP A 119 -17.20 -2.33 -16.44
CA ASP A 119 -17.73 -1.25 -15.61
C ASP A 119 -18.18 -0.05 -16.45
N GLU A 120 -19.51 0.07 -16.58
CA GLU A 120 -20.30 1.32 -16.56
C GLU A 120 -21.78 0.99 -16.27
N ALA A 121 -22.25 -0.22 -16.66
CA ALA A 121 -23.65 -0.62 -16.50
C ALA A 121 -23.90 -1.83 -15.58
N ALA A 122 -22.86 -2.59 -15.20
CA ALA A 122 -23.01 -3.88 -14.51
C ALA A 122 -22.86 -3.81 -12.97
N ASN A 123 -22.14 -2.83 -12.42
CA ASN A 123 -22.03 -2.62 -10.97
C ASN A 123 -23.22 -1.84 -10.39
N LYS A 124 -24.45 -2.35 -10.56
CA LYS A 124 -25.58 -1.93 -9.72
C LYS A 124 -25.46 -2.58 -8.35
N ARG A 125 -24.36 -2.29 -7.64
CA ARG A 125 -24.27 -2.59 -6.22
C ARG A 125 -25.39 -1.84 -5.52
N LYS A 126 -26.14 -2.54 -4.67
CA LYS A 126 -27.14 -1.89 -3.83
C LYS A 126 -26.41 -0.85 -2.96
N PHE A 127 -26.90 0.39 -2.97
CA PHE A 127 -26.42 1.41 -2.07
C PHE A 127 -26.66 0.95 -0.63
N ILE A 128 -25.60 0.98 0.20
CA ILE A 128 -25.66 0.65 1.62
C ILE A 128 -25.78 1.94 2.39
N THR A 129 -26.87 2.09 3.13
CA THR A 129 -27.12 3.28 3.93
C THR A 129 -26.23 3.35 5.17
N LEU A 130 -26.04 4.55 5.69
CA LEU A 130 -25.40 4.76 7.00
C LEU A 130 -26.12 3.99 8.11
N GLN A 131 -27.46 3.94 8.07
CA GLN A 131 -28.27 3.21 9.04
C GLN A 131 -27.98 1.70 9.00
N GLU A 132 -27.88 1.10 7.82
CA GLU A 132 -27.49 -0.31 7.66
C GLU A 132 -26.07 -0.56 8.22
N THR A 133 -25.13 0.35 7.94
CA THR A 133 -23.74 0.27 8.44
C THR A 133 -23.69 0.32 9.97
N LEU A 134 -24.32 1.32 10.60
CA LEU A 134 -24.34 1.45 12.07
C LEU A 134 -25.12 0.31 12.73
N THR A 135 -26.20 -0.17 12.11
CA THR A 135 -26.96 -1.32 12.59
C THR A 135 -26.08 -2.57 12.65
N ALA A 136 -25.31 -2.86 11.61
CA ALA A 136 -24.40 -4.01 11.59
C ALA A 136 -23.37 -3.93 12.74
N ILE A 137 -22.80 -2.75 12.99
CA ILE A 137 -21.83 -2.52 14.08
C ILE A 137 -22.48 -2.75 15.45
N ARG A 138 -23.64 -2.12 15.70
CA ARG A 138 -24.37 -2.26 16.97
C ARG A 138 -24.72 -3.73 17.24
N ASP A 139 -25.26 -4.42 16.23
CA ASP A 139 -25.73 -5.79 16.40
C ASP A 139 -24.54 -6.73 16.64
N HIS A 140 -23.40 -6.50 15.98
CA HIS A 140 -22.15 -7.21 16.28
C HIS A 140 -21.68 -6.97 17.73
N LEU A 141 -21.67 -5.72 18.19
CA LEU A 141 -21.30 -5.39 19.58
C LEU A 141 -22.25 -6.02 20.61
N ARG A 142 -23.56 -6.08 20.32
CA ARG A 142 -24.54 -6.73 21.21
C ARG A 142 -24.33 -8.24 21.29
N ALA A 143 -23.99 -8.88 20.18
CA ALA A 143 -23.70 -10.31 20.11
C ALA A 143 -22.36 -10.68 20.75
N ALA A 144 -21.39 -9.76 20.77
CA ALA A 144 -20.08 -10.01 21.36
C ALA A 144 -20.12 -10.13 22.90
N PRO A 145 -19.24 -10.98 23.50
CA PRO A 145 -19.04 -11.04 24.95
C PRO A 145 -18.72 -9.66 25.56
N ARG A 146 -19.28 -9.36 26.73
CA ARG A 146 -19.21 -8.01 27.35
C ARG A 146 -17.79 -7.51 27.56
N ASP A 147 -16.88 -8.39 27.95
CA ASP A 147 -15.46 -8.14 28.19
C ASP A 147 -14.67 -7.86 26.90
N GLN A 148 -15.15 -8.32 25.74
CA GLN A 148 -14.48 -8.10 24.47
C GLN A 148 -14.88 -6.78 23.79
N ARG A 149 -16.09 -6.27 24.06
CA ARG A 149 -16.66 -5.11 23.33
C ARG A 149 -15.76 -3.87 23.36
N LEU A 150 -15.07 -3.65 24.48
CA LEU A 150 -14.16 -2.50 24.66
C LEU A 150 -12.93 -2.55 23.74
N HIS A 151 -12.60 -3.73 23.21
CA HIS A 151 -11.46 -3.95 22.31
C HIS A 151 -11.86 -4.02 20.84
N LEU A 152 -13.15 -4.04 20.50
CA LEU A 152 -13.58 -4.12 19.10
C LEU A 152 -13.54 -2.74 18.45
N ARG A 153 -12.86 -2.65 17.31
CA ARG A 153 -12.83 -1.49 16.41
C ARG A 153 -13.25 -1.93 15.01
N PHE A 154 -13.80 -0.97 14.26
CA PHE A 154 -14.43 -1.23 12.98
C PHE A 154 -13.78 -0.41 11.88
N PHE A 155 -13.67 -1.02 10.71
CA PHE A 155 -13.19 -0.39 9.48
C PHE A 155 -14.26 -0.49 8.40
N THR A 156 -14.51 0.60 7.67
CA THR A 156 -15.51 0.63 6.59
C THR A 156 -14.90 0.90 5.22
N LEU A 157 -15.46 0.23 4.22
CA LEU A 157 -15.28 0.44 2.79
C LEU A 157 -16.62 0.84 2.14
N THR A 158 -17.67 1.11 2.92
CA THR A 158 -19.02 1.38 2.41
C THR A 158 -19.04 2.55 1.42
N HIS A 159 -18.26 3.61 1.64
CA HIS A 159 -18.17 4.74 0.71
C HIS A 159 -17.58 4.34 -0.64
N LEU A 160 -16.61 3.42 -0.66
CA LEU A 160 -16.03 2.87 -1.88
C LEU A 160 -17.02 1.94 -2.60
N HIS A 161 -17.70 1.07 -1.85
CA HIS A 161 -18.75 0.20 -2.39
C HIS A 161 -19.88 1.02 -3.02
N ASN A 162 -20.29 2.11 -2.37
CA ASN A 162 -21.35 2.98 -2.84
C ASN A 162 -20.95 3.82 -4.06
N ASN A 163 -19.64 3.98 -4.32
CA ASN A 163 -19.15 4.68 -5.50
C ASN A 163 -19.04 3.71 -6.69
N PRO A 164 -19.90 3.81 -7.72
CA PRO A 164 -19.88 2.88 -8.85
C PRO A 164 -18.61 2.97 -9.70
N ALA A 165 -17.81 4.04 -9.57
CA ALA A 165 -16.51 4.14 -10.24
C ALA A 165 -15.43 3.24 -9.61
N VAL A 166 -15.67 2.72 -8.40
CA VAL A 166 -14.74 1.80 -7.73
C VAL A 166 -15.14 0.36 -8.07
N PRO A 167 -14.34 -0.39 -8.83
CA PRO A 167 -14.65 -1.77 -9.19
C PRO A 167 -14.42 -2.75 -8.02
N ASP A 168 -15.02 -3.94 -8.12
CA ASP A 168 -14.89 -4.98 -7.09
C ASP A 168 -13.45 -5.47 -6.87
N GLU A 169 -12.60 -5.41 -7.90
CA GLU A 169 -11.17 -5.68 -7.77
C GLU A 169 -10.47 -4.71 -6.81
N ASP A 170 -10.88 -3.44 -6.79
CA ASP A 170 -10.30 -2.44 -5.91
C ASP A 170 -10.84 -2.60 -4.48
N LEU A 171 -12.11 -2.99 -4.32
CA LEU A 171 -12.63 -3.37 -3.01
C LEU A 171 -11.86 -4.56 -2.41
N ARG A 172 -11.60 -5.61 -3.20
CA ARG A 172 -10.77 -6.74 -2.78
C ARG A 172 -9.36 -6.29 -2.39
N LEU A 173 -8.77 -5.39 -3.16
CA LEU A 173 -7.45 -4.83 -2.89
C LEU A 173 -7.41 -4.04 -1.58
N VAL A 174 -8.44 -3.23 -1.28
CA VAL A 174 -8.54 -2.49 -0.01
C VAL A 174 -8.71 -3.43 1.19
N ARG A 175 -9.48 -4.52 1.06
CA ARG A 175 -9.59 -5.55 2.13
C ARG A 175 -8.24 -6.20 2.43
N ALA A 176 -7.50 -6.56 1.37
CA ALA A 176 -6.14 -7.08 1.48
C ALA A 176 -5.18 -6.06 2.11
N ALA A 177 -5.28 -4.79 1.69
CA ALA A 177 -4.45 -3.70 2.19
C ALA A 177 -4.71 -3.44 3.68
N LEU A 178 -5.98 -3.45 4.11
CA LEU A 178 -6.36 -3.33 5.50
C LEU A 178 -5.72 -4.44 6.33
N SER A 179 -5.86 -5.70 5.91
CA SER A 179 -5.25 -6.83 6.64
C SER A 179 -3.73 -6.70 6.72
N LYS A 180 -3.06 -6.34 5.62
CA LYS A 180 -1.61 -6.12 5.63
C LYS A 180 -1.20 -4.96 6.52
N ALA A 181 -1.91 -3.84 6.46
CA ALA A 181 -1.60 -2.64 7.23
C ALA A 181 -1.69 -2.90 8.74
N ILE A 182 -2.80 -3.47 9.24
CA ILE A 182 -2.95 -3.72 10.68
C ILE A 182 -1.87 -4.66 11.24
N ASN A 183 -1.49 -5.69 10.48
CA ASN A 183 -0.47 -6.66 10.89
C ASN A 183 0.95 -6.13 10.74
N SER A 184 1.20 -5.27 9.75
CA SER A 184 2.49 -4.61 9.58
C SER A 184 2.69 -3.47 10.58
N LEU A 185 1.68 -3.16 11.39
CA LEU A 185 1.67 -2.13 12.43
C LEU A 185 1.56 -2.72 13.84
N SER A 186 1.92 -4.00 14.01
CA SER A 186 1.87 -4.72 15.29
C SER A 186 3.12 -5.57 15.56
N TRP A 187 3.39 -5.80 16.85
CA TRP A 187 4.42 -6.74 17.32
C TRP A 187 3.82 -8.07 17.80
N LYS A 188 2.57 -8.35 17.50
CA LYS A 188 1.97 -9.66 17.80
C LYS A 188 2.49 -10.73 16.85
N PRO A 189 2.69 -11.98 17.32
CA PRO A 189 3.20 -13.07 16.49
C PRO A 189 2.13 -13.68 15.57
N GLU A 190 0.85 -13.46 15.86
CA GLU A 190 -0.25 -13.98 15.07
C GLU A 190 -0.72 -12.96 14.04
N ILE A 191 -1.10 -13.45 12.86
CA ILE A 191 -1.75 -12.62 11.85
C ILE A 191 -3.23 -12.47 12.23
N GLU A 192 -3.65 -11.26 12.60
CA GLU A 192 -5.06 -10.94 12.82
C GLU A 192 -5.72 -10.61 11.49
N ARG A 193 -6.73 -11.37 11.11
CA ARG A 193 -7.51 -11.10 9.89
C ARG A 193 -8.76 -10.29 10.26
N PRO A 194 -8.97 -9.10 9.67
CA PRO A 194 -10.22 -8.38 9.84
C PRO A 194 -11.39 -9.26 9.39
N ALA A 195 -12.43 -9.37 10.21
CA ALA A 195 -13.62 -10.16 9.89
C ALA A 195 -14.74 -9.26 9.38
N ALA A 196 -15.34 -9.59 8.23
CA ALA A 196 -16.52 -8.89 7.75
C ALA A 196 -17.71 -9.17 8.68
N ILE A 197 -18.49 -8.14 8.99
CA ILE A 197 -19.70 -8.24 9.84
C ILE A 197 -21.00 -8.07 9.04
N ASP A 198 -20.88 -7.82 7.75
CA ASP A 198 -21.98 -7.63 6.81
C ASP A 198 -21.79 -8.51 5.56
N LYS A 199 -22.87 -8.73 4.81
CA LYS A 199 -22.84 -9.62 3.62
C LYS A 199 -22.10 -9.02 2.42
N ALA A 200 -22.01 -7.69 2.33
CA ALA A 200 -21.32 -7.03 1.23
C ALA A 200 -19.81 -6.91 1.50
N GLU A 201 -19.35 -7.35 2.68
CA GLU A 201 -17.97 -7.25 3.13
C GLU A 201 -17.47 -5.80 3.04
N THR A 202 -18.25 -4.87 3.56
CA THR A 202 -17.92 -3.44 3.60
C THR A 202 -17.59 -2.96 4.99
N VAL A 203 -17.93 -3.70 6.05
CA VAL A 203 -17.61 -3.37 7.44
C VAL A 203 -16.84 -4.52 8.06
N PHE A 204 -15.65 -4.21 8.58
CA PHE A 204 -14.74 -5.18 9.18
C PHE A 204 -14.53 -4.88 10.66
N VAL A 205 -14.54 -5.91 11.50
CA VAL A 205 -14.18 -5.82 12.91
C VAL A 205 -12.76 -6.32 13.13
N VAL A 206 -12.06 -5.66 14.06
CA VAL A 206 -10.72 -6.02 14.54
C VAL A 206 -10.71 -5.89 16.06
N ASP A 207 -10.12 -6.87 16.73
CA ASP A 207 -9.82 -6.80 18.17
C ASP A 207 -8.45 -6.13 18.38
N VAL A 208 -8.45 -4.91 18.92
CA VAL A 208 -7.20 -4.14 19.10
C VAL A 208 -6.25 -4.74 20.14
N SER A 209 -6.73 -5.59 21.04
CA SER A 209 -5.87 -6.28 22.02
C SER A 209 -4.94 -7.31 21.35
N LYS A 210 -5.37 -7.83 20.19
CA LYS A 210 -4.58 -8.70 19.33
C LYS A 210 -3.65 -7.95 18.39
N LEU A 211 -3.54 -6.63 18.53
CA LEU A 211 -2.60 -5.78 17.79
C LEU A 211 -1.66 -4.97 18.72
N ASP A 212 -1.79 -5.12 20.04
CA ASP A 212 -1.17 -4.27 21.08
C ASP A 212 -1.67 -2.80 21.09
N TRP A 213 -2.74 -2.50 20.35
CA TRP A 213 -3.27 -1.13 20.21
C TRP A 213 -4.23 -0.73 21.34
N ASP A 214 -4.56 -1.67 22.22
CA ASP A 214 -5.27 -1.45 23.49
C ASP A 214 -4.41 -0.77 24.56
N LYS A 215 -3.11 -0.60 24.31
CA LYS A 215 -2.11 -0.05 25.23
C LYS A 215 -1.55 1.27 24.69
N ASN A 216 -0.91 2.04 25.58
CA ASN A 216 -0.12 3.23 25.25
C ASN A 216 -0.87 4.26 24.38
N ASP A 217 -2.20 4.33 24.51
CA ASP A 217 -3.07 5.22 23.74
C ASP A 217 -2.88 5.13 22.21
N LEU A 218 -2.43 3.96 21.71
CA LEU A 218 -2.11 3.77 20.29
C LEU A 218 -3.34 3.94 19.38
N TRP A 219 -4.49 3.41 19.80
CA TRP A 219 -5.74 3.66 19.08
C TRP A 219 -6.15 5.14 19.09
N GLU A 220 -5.97 5.82 20.23
CA GLU A 220 -6.30 7.23 20.34
C GLU A 220 -5.41 8.11 19.45
N ALA A 221 -4.17 7.69 19.17
CA ALA A 221 -3.33 8.38 18.19
C ALA A 221 -3.93 8.31 16.77
N VAL A 222 -4.51 7.17 16.38
CA VAL A 222 -5.24 7.02 15.11
C VAL A 222 -6.47 7.93 15.10
N MET A 223 -7.24 7.96 16.20
CA MET A 223 -8.45 8.80 16.29
C MET A 223 -8.11 10.29 16.28
N SER A 224 -6.99 10.67 16.90
CA SER A 224 -6.48 12.04 16.92
C SER A 224 -6.07 12.54 15.54
N ALA A 225 -5.83 11.62 14.59
CA ALA A 225 -5.44 11.90 13.22
C ALA A 225 -6.61 11.85 12.22
N TYR A 226 -7.77 11.30 12.62
CA TYR A 226 -8.82 10.89 11.70
C TYR A 226 -9.71 12.06 11.25
N PRO A 227 -9.66 12.49 9.96
CA PRO A 227 -10.33 13.70 9.51
C PRO A 227 -11.82 13.49 9.18
N TYR A 228 -12.35 12.28 9.32
CA TYR A 228 -13.73 11.91 8.95
C TYR A 228 -14.60 11.57 10.16
N GLY A 229 -14.13 11.89 11.37
CA GLY A 229 -14.87 11.63 12.60
C GLY A 229 -16.16 12.43 12.64
N LEU A 230 -17.31 11.76 12.58
CA LEU A 230 -18.64 12.35 12.71
C LEU A 230 -19.42 11.62 13.81
N LYS A 231 -20.26 12.36 14.52
CA LYS A 231 -21.26 11.88 15.48
C LYS A 231 -22.65 12.25 14.98
N TYR A 232 -23.64 11.54 15.52
CA TYR A 232 -25.02 11.68 15.06
C TYR A 232 -25.95 12.24 16.13
N SER A 233 -25.43 12.63 17.30
CA SER A 233 -26.22 13.15 18.44
C SER A 233 -27.15 14.32 18.12
N ASN A 234 -26.81 15.15 17.12
CA ASN A 234 -27.62 16.29 16.69
C ASN A 234 -28.26 16.08 15.30
N HIS A 235 -28.19 14.86 14.76
CA HIS A 235 -28.67 14.56 13.42
C HIS A 235 -30.20 14.48 13.41
N PRO A 236 -30.91 15.00 12.38
CA PRO A 236 -32.39 15.02 12.36
C PRO A 236 -33.06 13.64 12.34
N ASN A 237 -32.33 12.58 12.03
CA ASN A 237 -32.81 11.20 12.11
C ASN A 237 -32.55 10.62 13.51
N GLU A 238 -33.61 10.46 14.30
CA GLU A 238 -33.59 9.90 15.67
C GLU A 238 -33.04 8.46 15.73
N GLU A 239 -33.22 7.67 14.67
CA GLU A 239 -32.68 6.31 14.63
C GLU A 239 -31.16 6.30 14.55
N LEU A 240 -30.57 7.25 13.80
CA LEU A 240 -29.10 7.40 13.74
C LEU A 240 -28.54 7.88 15.08
N GLN A 241 -29.24 8.79 15.78
CA GLN A 241 -28.87 9.20 17.14
C GLN A 241 -28.80 7.98 18.08
N LYS A 242 -29.86 7.18 18.09
CA LYS A 242 -29.94 5.98 18.94
C LYS A 242 -28.87 4.94 18.60
N LEU A 243 -28.60 4.73 17.31
CA LEU A 243 -27.54 3.82 16.85
C LEU A 243 -26.15 4.30 17.33
N ASP A 244 -25.86 5.59 17.22
CA ASP A 244 -24.60 6.19 17.68
C ASP A 244 -24.40 6.04 19.19
N ASP A 245 -25.44 6.35 19.97
CA ASP A 245 -25.43 6.22 21.42
C ASP A 245 -25.24 4.76 21.87
N ASP A 246 -25.97 3.82 21.26
CA ASP A 246 -25.83 2.37 21.52
C ASP A 246 -24.39 1.90 21.23
N ILE A 247 -23.81 2.29 20.08
CA ILE A 247 -22.45 1.89 19.69
C ILE A 247 -21.42 2.48 20.66
N ARG A 248 -21.56 3.76 21.03
CA ARG A 248 -20.66 4.44 21.96
C ARG A 248 -20.68 3.77 23.34
N GLU A 249 -21.87 3.48 23.86
CA GLU A 249 -22.02 2.81 25.16
C GLU A 249 -21.42 1.40 25.13
N LEU A 250 -21.72 0.62 24.09
CA LEU A 250 -21.24 -0.77 23.98
C LEU A 250 -19.73 -0.87 23.76
N SER A 251 -19.17 -0.02 22.91
CA SER A 251 -17.73 -0.05 22.57
C SER A 251 -16.85 0.70 23.58
N GLY A 252 -17.44 1.57 24.40
CA GLY A 252 -16.70 2.41 25.35
C GLY A 252 -15.74 3.40 24.71
N CYS A 253 -15.89 3.69 23.40
CA CYS A 253 -15.00 4.60 22.68
C CYS A 253 -15.77 5.72 21.98
N ARG A 254 -15.10 6.87 21.78
CA ARG A 254 -15.71 8.06 21.17
C ARG A 254 -16.02 7.85 19.69
N LEU A 255 -15.17 7.10 19.00
CA LEU A 255 -15.30 6.71 17.60
C LEU A 255 -14.77 5.28 17.46
N SER A 256 -15.64 4.36 17.07
CA SER A 256 -15.30 2.95 16.86
C SER A 256 -15.06 2.61 15.39
N LEU A 257 -15.44 3.51 14.47
CA LEU A 257 -15.44 3.27 13.02
C LEU A 257 -14.44 4.18 12.29
N VAL A 258 -13.62 3.58 11.43
CA VAL A 258 -12.62 4.26 10.62
C VAL A 258 -12.73 3.83 9.16
N ARG A 259 -12.47 4.72 8.21
CA ARG A 259 -12.34 4.34 6.79
C ARG A 259 -11.08 3.53 6.54
N ALA A 260 -11.23 2.37 5.90
CA ALA A 260 -10.13 1.43 5.68
C ALA A 260 -9.05 1.99 4.74
N ASP A 261 -9.45 2.63 3.65
CA ASP A 261 -8.56 3.27 2.67
C ASP A 261 -7.75 4.42 3.30
N TRP A 262 -8.39 5.30 4.07
CA TRP A 262 -7.69 6.34 4.83
C TRP A 262 -6.69 5.73 5.83
N PHE A 263 -7.12 4.71 6.58
CA PHE A 263 -6.27 4.08 7.59
C PHE A 263 -5.03 3.48 6.93
N VAL A 264 -5.20 2.72 5.84
CA VAL A 264 -4.09 2.17 5.06
C VAL A 264 -3.17 3.28 4.56
N ALA A 265 -3.72 4.34 3.94
CA ALA A 265 -2.93 5.41 3.34
C ALA A 265 -2.18 6.28 4.36
N THR A 266 -2.69 6.39 5.60
CA THR A 266 -2.19 7.33 6.60
C THR A 266 -1.47 6.65 7.75
N ALA A 267 -1.99 5.54 8.29
CA ALA A 267 -1.38 4.84 9.41
C ALA A 267 -0.08 4.10 9.01
N THR A 268 0.11 3.80 7.73
CA THR A 268 1.35 3.21 7.20
C THR A 268 2.42 4.26 6.87
N ARG A 269 2.17 5.54 7.19
CA ARG A 269 3.12 6.66 7.08
C ARG A 269 3.45 7.27 8.45
N PRO A 270 4.62 7.90 8.63
CA PRO A 270 4.90 8.69 9.81
C PRO A 270 3.94 9.88 9.94
N PRO A 271 3.67 10.34 11.17
CA PRO A 271 4.14 9.78 12.44
C PRO A 271 3.38 8.52 12.89
N LEU A 272 2.18 8.22 12.38
CA LEU A 272 1.36 7.11 12.87
C LEU A 272 2.06 5.75 12.76
N TYR A 273 2.76 5.50 11.65
CA TYR A 273 3.56 4.29 11.46
C TYR A 273 4.58 4.10 12.60
N HIS A 274 5.27 5.18 12.97
CA HIS A 274 6.25 5.15 14.05
C HIS A 274 5.60 4.99 15.43
N ILE A 275 4.43 5.59 15.64
CA ILE A 275 3.67 5.49 16.90
C ILE A 275 3.16 4.07 17.09
N LEU A 276 2.45 3.50 16.10
CA LEU A 276 1.81 2.19 16.19
C LEU A 276 2.84 1.05 16.33
N LEU A 277 3.92 1.09 15.54
CA LEU A 277 5.02 0.13 15.71
C LEU A 277 5.98 0.49 16.85
N GLN A 278 5.82 1.64 17.50
CA GLN A 278 6.73 2.12 18.54
C GLN A 278 8.20 2.03 18.06
N ILE A 279 8.46 2.50 16.83
CA ILE A 279 9.81 2.51 16.25
C ILE A 279 10.66 3.46 17.10
N PRO A 280 11.81 3.04 17.64
CA PRO A 280 12.59 3.91 18.51
C PRO A 280 13.27 5.03 17.71
N GLN A 281 13.68 6.09 18.41
CA GLN A 281 14.38 7.22 17.80
C GLN A 281 15.78 6.89 17.25
N HIS A 282 16.37 5.75 17.62
CA HIS A 282 17.74 5.39 17.24
C HIS A 282 17.84 3.90 16.90
N ALA A 283 18.58 3.57 15.83
CA ALA A 283 18.74 2.19 15.32
C ALA A 283 19.26 1.22 16.38
N GLY A 284 20.30 1.59 17.12
CA GLY A 284 20.82 0.79 18.25
C GLY A 284 19.77 0.37 19.30
N THR A 285 18.71 1.15 19.52
CA THR A 285 17.61 0.75 20.41
C THR A 285 16.75 -0.34 19.77
N LEU A 286 16.48 -0.24 18.46
CA LEU A 286 15.78 -1.28 17.70
C LEU A 286 16.62 -2.56 17.64
N GLU A 287 17.92 -2.44 17.38
CA GLU A 287 18.86 -3.56 17.34
C GLU A 287 18.87 -4.34 18.66
N ARG A 288 18.96 -3.64 19.81
CA ARG A 288 18.84 -4.28 21.14
C ARG A 288 17.49 -4.98 21.32
N ARG A 289 16.38 -4.37 20.92
CA ARG A 289 15.03 -4.98 20.98
C ARG A 289 14.95 -6.27 20.15
N LEU A 290 15.69 -6.33 19.05
CA LEU A 290 15.75 -7.48 18.14
C LEU A 290 16.85 -8.50 18.50
N GLY A 291 17.64 -8.24 19.55
CA GLY A 291 18.79 -9.07 19.92
C GLY A 291 19.91 -9.04 18.87
N VAL A 292 20.01 -7.98 18.08
CA VAL A 292 21.05 -7.79 17.06
C VAL A 292 22.21 -7.04 17.70
N ASN A 293 23.40 -7.64 17.68
CA ASN A 293 24.64 -7.01 18.08
C ASN A 293 25.56 -6.89 16.86
N ILE A 294 25.56 -5.73 16.20
CA ILE A 294 26.32 -5.51 14.96
C ILE A 294 27.81 -5.74 15.20
N ARG A 295 28.35 -5.25 16.33
CA ARG A 295 29.76 -5.40 16.68
C ARG A 295 30.15 -6.86 16.86
N GLU A 296 29.41 -7.61 17.69
CA GLU A 296 29.69 -9.03 17.91
C GLU A 296 29.56 -9.83 16.61
N ASN A 297 28.55 -9.52 15.78
CA ASN A 297 28.36 -10.17 14.49
C ASN A 297 29.49 -9.87 13.51
N PHE A 298 30.01 -8.64 13.53
CA PHE A 298 31.17 -8.25 12.75
C PHE A 298 32.41 -9.01 13.24
N GLU A 299 32.69 -9.02 14.56
CA GLU A 299 33.87 -9.70 15.14
C GLU A 299 33.87 -11.20 14.82
N ASN A 300 32.72 -11.86 14.94
CA ASN A 300 32.56 -13.31 14.80
C ASN A 300 32.13 -13.78 13.40
N ASP A 301 32.19 -12.92 12.38
CA ASP A 301 31.86 -13.27 10.99
C ASP A 301 30.43 -13.83 10.81
N LYS A 302 29.47 -13.34 11.61
CA LYS A 302 28.05 -13.79 11.60
C LYS A 302 27.15 -12.97 10.65
N LEU A 303 27.67 -11.89 10.07
CA LEU A 303 26.92 -11.03 9.13
C LEU A 303 27.27 -11.34 7.67
N ALA A 304 26.38 -11.00 6.75
CA ALA A 304 26.60 -11.10 5.31
C ALA A 304 26.46 -9.73 4.64
N ARG A 305 27.38 -9.36 3.75
CA ARG A 305 27.42 -8.07 3.04
C ARG A 305 27.34 -8.21 1.54
N ALA A 306 26.75 -7.20 0.92
CA ALA A 306 26.89 -6.90 -0.49
C ALA A 306 27.09 -5.39 -0.68
N ALA A 307 27.86 -4.99 -1.69
CA ALA A 307 28.04 -3.60 -2.05
C ALA A 307 28.09 -3.41 -3.56
N PHE A 308 27.52 -2.29 -4.01
CA PHE A 308 27.39 -1.96 -5.42
C PHE A 308 27.54 -0.45 -5.64
N PRO A 309 28.17 -0.03 -6.77
CA PRO A 309 28.50 1.36 -7.03
C PRO A 309 27.30 2.23 -7.45
N LYS A 310 26.19 1.60 -7.86
CA LYS A 310 24.97 2.28 -8.28
C LYS A 310 23.74 1.53 -7.79
N SER A 311 23.02 2.09 -6.82
CA SER A 311 21.68 1.62 -6.44
C SER A 311 20.63 2.02 -7.48
N GLY A 312 19.62 1.18 -7.67
CA GLY A 312 18.45 1.49 -8.52
C GLY A 312 17.62 2.68 -8.01
N VAL A 313 17.73 3.03 -6.72
CA VAL A 313 16.97 4.13 -6.09
C VAL A 313 17.84 5.39 -5.92
N SER A 314 19.11 5.26 -5.50
CA SER A 314 19.95 6.43 -5.18
C SER A 314 21.02 6.79 -6.20
N GLY A 315 21.33 5.90 -7.16
CA GLY A 315 22.38 6.16 -8.14
C GLY A 315 23.81 6.27 -7.57
N GLN A 316 23.99 6.08 -6.25
CA GLN A 316 25.26 6.19 -5.53
C GLN A 316 25.77 4.82 -5.05
N ASN A 317 26.99 4.80 -4.48
CA ASN A 317 27.52 3.66 -3.74
C ASN A 317 26.53 3.29 -2.63
N ARG A 318 26.26 2.00 -2.47
CA ARG A 318 25.48 1.47 -1.36
C ARG A 318 26.07 0.17 -0.88
N MET A 319 26.09 0.00 0.44
CA MET A 319 26.38 -1.27 1.09
C MET A 319 25.13 -1.73 1.81
N VAL A 320 24.89 -3.04 1.81
CA VAL A 320 23.85 -3.67 2.61
C VAL A 320 24.47 -4.77 3.44
N GLU A 321 23.99 -4.94 4.67
CA GLU A 321 24.40 -6.02 5.55
C GLU A 321 23.21 -6.68 6.22
N ARG A 322 23.32 -8.01 6.38
CA ARG A 322 22.32 -8.88 6.97
C ARG A 322 22.82 -9.47 8.27
N HIS A 323 22.00 -9.38 9.30
CA HIS A 323 22.21 -9.98 10.60
C HIS A 323 21.08 -10.97 10.92
N PRO A 324 21.40 -12.10 11.56
CA PRO A 324 20.38 -12.91 12.22
C PRO A 324 19.79 -12.15 13.42
N LEU A 325 18.52 -12.37 13.70
CA LEU A 325 17.91 -11.91 14.96
C LEU A 325 18.37 -12.80 16.11
N GLY A 326 18.65 -12.22 17.28
CA GLY A 326 19.14 -12.97 18.43
C GLY A 326 18.05 -13.67 19.24
N ASN A 327 16.79 -13.25 19.08
CA ASN A 327 15.67 -13.68 19.92
C ASN A 327 14.60 -14.52 19.20
N ARG A 328 14.66 -14.64 17.87
CA ARG A 328 13.73 -15.44 17.06
C ARG A 328 14.28 -15.71 15.66
N ALA A 329 13.60 -16.56 14.90
CA ALA A 329 13.86 -16.68 13.47
C ALA A 329 13.49 -15.38 12.73
N GLY A 330 14.36 -14.93 11.83
CA GLY A 330 14.14 -13.73 11.02
C GLY A 330 15.45 -13.10 10.58
N SER A 331 15.34 -11.89 10.05
CA SER A 331 16.46 -11.09 9.56
C SER A 331 16.38 -9.65 10.02
N TYR A 332 17.54 -9.02 10.17
CA TYR A 332 17.72 -7.58 10.23
C TYR A 332 18.67 -7.19 9.10
N TRP A 333 18.20 -6.37 8.17
CA TRP A 333 18.97 -5.82 7.07
C TRP A 333 19.18 -4.34 7.32
N LYS A 334 20.40 -3.86 7.12
CA LYS A 334 20.74 -2.44 7.18
C LYS A 334 21.50 -2.04 5.92
N SER A 335 21.07 -0.96 5.27
CA SER A 335 21.86 -0.30 4.24
C SER A 335 22.68 0.83 4.83
N TYR A 336 23.75 1.15 4.13
CA TYR A 336 24.57 2.32 4.32
C TYR A 336 24.64 3.06 3.00
N ASP A 337 24.14 4.28 3.01
CA ASP A 337 24.10 5.18 1.87
C ASP A 337 25.14 6.30 2.05
N PHE A 338 25.70 6.77 0.95
CA PHE A 338 26.86 7.66 0.94
C PHE A 338 26.63 8.86 0.02
N LYS A 339 26.97 10.06 0.49
CA LYS A 339 27.03 11.26 -0.36
C LYS A 339 28.29 11.22 -1.26
N PRO A 340 28.22 11.80 -2.48
CA PRO A 340 29.34 11.80 -3.43
C PRO A 340 30.68 12.30 -2.87
N ASP A 341 30.64 13.29 -1.96
CA ASP A 341 31.84 13.98 -1.46
C ASP A 341 32.32 13.47 -0.08
N SER A 342 31.77 12.37 0.42
CA SER A 342 32.21 11.81 1.71
C SER A 342 33.57 11.11 1.56
N GLY A 343 34.58 11.58 2.32
CA GLY A 343 35.97 11.12 2.20
C GLY A 343 36.17 9.61 2.44
N ARG A 344 35.21 8.93 3.08
CA ARG A 344 35.24 7.48 3.33
C ARG A 344 34.10 6.71 2.65
N ALA A 345 33.50 7.27 1.59
CA ALA A 345 32.41 6.66 0.82
C ALA A 345 32.86 5.65 -0.26
N LYS A 346 34.15 5.62 -0.61
CA LYS A 346 34.66 4.71 -1.65
C LYS A 346 34.83 3.30 -1.09
N LEU A 347 33.78 2.48 -1.24
CA LEU A 347 33.70 1.14 -0.64
C LEU A 347 34.82 0.19 -1.07
N THR A 348 35.39 0.35 -2.28
CA THR A 348 36.56 -0.42 -2.70
C THR A 348 37.79 -0.17 -1.82
N ARG A 349 37.88 0.97 -1.15
CA ARG A 349 38.95 1.33 -0.20
C ARG A 349 38.52 1.19 1.26
N PHE A 350 37.24 1.38 1.56
CA PHE A 350 36.69 1.36 2.92
C PHE A 350 35.59 0.30 3.12
N PRO A 351 35.84 -1.00 2.88
CA PRO A 351 34.79 -2.03 2.92
C PRO A 351 34.37 -2.49 4.33
N LEU A 352 35.13 -2.15 5.37
CA LEU A 352 34.99 -2.74 6.72
C LEU A 352 34.48 -1.75 7.76
N GLY A 353 33.57 -0.85 7.39
CA GLY A 353 32.91 0.06 8.34
C GLY A 353 31.67 -0.55 9.01
N PRO A 354 30.88 0.27 9.73
CA PRO A 354 31.08 1.71 9.89
C PRO A 354 32.16 2.05 10.94
N LEU A 355 32.84 3.19 10.79
CA LEU A 355 33.95 3.60 11.66
C LEU A 355 33.53 3.77 13.13
N ASN A 356 32.31 4.24 13.37
CA ASN A 356 31.73 4.46 14.69
C ASN A 356 31.22 3.17 15.36
N LEU A 357 31.40 1.99 14.76
CA LEU A 357 30.96 0.71 15.33
C LEU A 357 31.62 0.40 16.69
N TYR A 358 32.77 1.01 16.98
CA TYR A 358 33.52 0.83 18.22
C TYR A 358 33.61 2.15 18.98
N PRO A 359 33.51 2.12 20.32
CA PRO A 359 33.66 3.32 21.13
C PRO A 359 35.05 3.92 20.94
N LYS A 360 35.14 5.25 21.07
CA LYS A 360 36.40 6.01 20.98
C LYS A 360 37.18 5.76 19.68
N ASN A 361 36.49 5.44 18.58
CA ASN A 361 37.08 5.17 17.26
C ASN A 361 38.10 4.02 17.24
N ALA A 362 38.00 3.06 18.16
CA ALA A 362 38.91 1.91 18.28
C ALA A 362 38.61 0.78 17.29
N HIS A 363 38.18 1.11 16.08
CA HIS A 363 37.81 0.12 15.06
C HIS A 363 39.06 -0.68 14.64
N PRO A 364 39.05 -2.04 14.65
CA PRO A 364 40.23 -2.86 14.34
C PRO A 364 40.74 -2.65 12.91
N PHE A 365 39.83 -2.31 12.00
CA PHE A 365 40.13 -1.90 10.62
C PHE A 365 39.91 -0.40 10.41
N SER A 366 40.28 0.45 11.36
CA SER A 366 39.99 1.89 11.34
C SER A 366 40.40 2.57 10.04
N GLY A 367 41.48 2.14 9.38
CA GLY A 367 41.95 2.64 8.07
C GLY A 367 41.06 2.25 6.88
N GLN A 368 40.26 1.20 7.00
CA GLN A 368 39.37 0.65 5.95
C GLN A 368 37.89 0.66 6.35
N ALA A 369 37.53 1.41 7.40
CA ALA A 369 36.16 1.59 7.83
C ALA A 369 35.51 2.81 7.15
N PHE A 370 34.30 2.65 6.61
CA PHE A 370 33.53 3.74 5.99
C PHE A 370 32.82 4.63 7.02
N VAL A 371 32.35 5.79 6.57
CA VAL A 371 31.39 6.65 7.28
C VAL A 371 30.19 6.83 6.37
N HIS A 372 28.99 6.52 6.87
CA HIS A 372 27.75 6.59 6.10
C HIS A 372 27.00 7.89 6.40
N ASP A 373 26.13 8.30 5.47
CA ASP A 373 25.33 9.52 5.57
C ASP A 373 23.85 9.23 5.90
N GLY A 374 23.46 7.96 5.81
CA GLY A 374 22.11 7.49 6.08
C GLY A 374 22.01 5.99 5.83
N GLY A 375 20.79 5.48 5.90
CA GLY A 375 20.52 4.08 5.67
C GLY A 375 19.04 3.74 5.79
N GLU A 376 18.73 2.53 5.39
CA GLU A 376 17.42 1.91 5.48
C GLU A 376 17.57 0.61 6.27
N ILE A 377 16.64 0.37 7.19
CA ILE A 377 16.60 -0.83 8.00
C ILE A 377 15.31 -1.57 7.68
N ILE A 378 15.44 -2.87 7.39
CA ILE A 378 14.32 -3.79 7.16
C ILE A 378 14.48 -4.96 8.11
N PHE A 379 13.45 -5.24 8.91
CA PHE A 379 13.52 -6.30 9.92
C PHE A 379 12.26 -7.15 9.94
N THR A 380 12.41 -8.42 10.31
CA THR A 380 11.28 -9.34 10.45
C THR A 380 10.50 -9.07 11.73
N LEU A 381 9.21 -8.75 11.61
CA LEU A 381 8.24 -8.67 12.71
C LEU A 381 7.92 -10.07 13.28
N PRO A 382 7.37 -10.16 14.50
CA PRO A 382 7.04 -11.45 15.13
C PRO A 382 6.08 -12.32 14.31
N ASN A 383 5.17 -11.70 13.56
CA ASN A 383 4.25 -12.38 12.65
C ASN A 383 4.85 -12.75 11.28
N GLY A 384 6.15 -12.50 11.07
CA GLY A 384 6.89 -12.81 9.85
C GLY A 384 6.75 -11.78 8.72
N LEU A 385 5.92 -10.74 8.88
CA LEU A 385 5.95 -9.57 8.00
C LEU A 385 7.21 -8.73 8.24
N GLN A 386 7.38 -7.66 7.46
CA GLN A 386 8.53 -6.77 7.57
C GLN A 386 8.14 -5.44 8.24
N GLY A 387 9.03 -4.95 9.10
CA GLY A 387 9.05 -3.59 9.59
C GLY A 387 10.23 -2.84 8.98
N TYR A 388 10.11 -1.52 8.95
CA TYR A 388 10.99 -0.59 8.25
C TYR A 388 11.37 0.60 9.12
N MET A 389 12.59 1.11 8.95
CA MET A 389 13.08 2.32 9.60
C MET A 389 14.09 3.01 8.68
N LEU A 390 13.90 4.30 8.38
CA LEU A 390 14.91 5.13 7.74
C LEU A 390 15.78 5.80 8.81
N VAL A 391 17.07 5.94 8.53
CA VAL A 391 18.02 6.59 9.45
C VAL A 391 18.95 7.58 8.76
N ASN A 392 19.38 8.60 9.50
CA ASN A 392 20.45 9.51 9.10
C ASN A 392 21.85 8.93 9.39
N GLY A 393 22.92 9.68 9.10
CA GLY A 393 24.31 9.25 9.35
C GLY A 393 24.69 9.06 10.82
N ASN A 394 23.83 9.49 11.76
CA ASN A 394 23.98 9.26 13.19
C ASN A 394 23.11 8.08 13.68
N ASP A 395 22.52 7.30 12.78
CA ASP A 395 21.58 6.22 13.10
C ASP A 395 20.30 6.68 13.82
N GLU A 396 19.96 7.98 13.72
CA GLU A 396 18.71 8.54 14.23
C GLU A 396 17.59 8.35 13.20
N ARG A 397 16.39 8.05 13.69
CA ARG A 397 15.20 7.83 12.87
C ARG A 397 14.83 9.09 12.10
N ILE A 398 14.51 8.93 10.82
CA ILE A 398 13.91 9.97 9.99
C ILE A 398 12.60 9.47 9.37
N ASP A 399 11.68 10.39 9.10
CA ASP A 399 10.36 10.06 8.56
C ASP A 399 10.42 9.85 7.03
N GLU A 400 11.24 10.66 6.35
CA GLU A 400 11.39 10.72 4.89
C GLU A 400 12.87 10.69 4.48
N GLY A 401 13.19 9.91 3.45
CA GLY A 401 14.51 9.92 2.82
C GLY A 401 14.73 11.21 2.01
N PRO A 402 15.93 11.81 2.05
CA PRO A 402 16.19 13.06 1.32
C PRO A 402 16.00 12.88 -0.18
N ILE A 403 15.15 13.72 -0.80
CA ILE A 403 14.74 13.59 -2.20
C ILE A 403 15.91 13.67 -3.20
N GLN A 404 17.00 14.35 -2.82
CA GLN A 404 18.22 14.42 -3.64
C GLN A 404 18.97 13.08 -3.69
N VAL A 405 18.65 12.17 -2.77
CA VAL A 405 19.28 10.85 -2.64
C VAL A 405 18.33 9.77 -3.14
N VAL A 406 17.03 9.84 -2.86
CA VAL A 406 16.06 8.82 -3.27
C VAL A 406 14.74 9.47 -3.64
N SER A 407 14.07 9.00 -4.71
CA SER A 407 12.74 9.47 -5.06
C SER A 407 11.86 8.35 -5.59
N ASP A 408 10.56 8.48 -5.38
CA ASP A 408 9.52 7.60 -5.88
C ASP A 408 8.83 8.24 -7.09
N ALA A 409 9.18 7.79 -8.29
CA ALA A 409 8.51 8.23 -9.51
C ALA A 409 7.01 7.91 -9.54
N LEU A 410 6.58 6.89 -8.77
CA LEU A 410 5.18 6.47 -8.70
C LEU A 410 4.36 7.33 -7.74
N LYS A 411 5.03 8.16 -6.93
CA LYS A 411 4.42 8.96 -5.88
C LYS A 411 3.49 8.14 -4.99
N THR A 412 3.93 6.95 -4.59
CA THR A 412 3.14 5.97 -3.80
C THR A 412 2.63 6.58 -2.51
N SER A 413 3.43 7.46 -1.90
CA SER A 413 3.09 8.22 -0.70
C SER A 413 2.22 9.47 -0.97
N GLY A 414 1.91 9.77 -2.23
CA GLY A 414 1.27 11.01 -2.68
C GLY A 414 2.25 12.07 -3.20
N THR A 415 3.54 11.94 -2.91
CA THR A 415 4.60 12.82 -3.41
C THR A 415 5.78 11.99 -3.91
N PRO A 416 6.76 12.57 -4.63
CA PRO A 416 7.98 11.84 -4.99
C PRO A 416 8.87 11.45 -3.80
N GLY A 417 8.50 11.83 -2.57
CA GLY A 417 9.24 11.51 -1.35
C GLY A 417 9.12 10.05 -0.94
N ILE A 418 10.22 9.50 -0.41
CA ILE A 418 10.26 8.14 0.15
C ILE A 418 10.00 8.23 1.66
N PHE A 419 8.77 7.93 2.06
CA PHE A 419 8.37 7.88 3.47
C PHE A 419 8.51 6.47 4.04
N THR A 420 9.01 6.37 5.28
CA THR A 420 9.13 5.09 6.00
C THR A 420 7.78 4.39 6.09
N GLY A 421 7.74 3.07 5.91
CA GLY A 421 6.49 2.31 5.95
C GLY A 421 5.93 2.14 4.55
N VAL A 422 4.98 2.98 4.12
CA VAL A 422 4.26 2.83 2.84
C VAL A 422 5.17 2.62 1.63
N SER A 423 6.21 3.45 1.48
CA SER A 423 7.11 3.37 0.31
C SER A 423 7.97 2.11 0.39
N CYS A 424 8.38 1.74 1.60
CA CYS A 424 9.15 0.53 1.84
C CYS A 424 8.32 -0.72 1.56
N MET A 425 7.04 -0.75 1.97
CA MET A 425 6.11 -1.85 1.70
C MET A 425 5.90 -2.05 0.20
N ALA A 426 5.76 -0.95 -0.56
CA ALA A 426 5.61 -0.98 -2.01
C ALA A 426 6.88 -1.48 -2.72
N CYS A 427 8.06 -0.95 -2.35
CA CYS A 427 9.34 -1.38 -2.92
C CYS A 427 9.67 -2.84 -2.58
N HIS A 428 9.41 -3.26 -1.33
CA HIS A 428 9.67 -4.60 -0.82
C HIS A 428 8.43 -5.50 -0.87
N LYS A 429 7.61 -5.35 -1.92
CA LYS A 429 6.33 -6.08 -2.06
C LYS A 429 6.42 -7.60 -1.94
N HIS A 430 7.58 -8.18 -2.26
CA HIS A 430 7.86 -9.61 -2.15
C HIS A 430 8.92 -9.95 -1.10
N GLY A 431 9.38 -8.97 -0.32
CA GLY A 431 10.45 -9.13 0.67
C GLY A 431 11.75 -8.48 0.21
N MET A 432 12.89 -9.10 0.56
CA MET A 432 14.19 -8.57 0.20
C MET A 432 14.43 -8.65 -1.32
N ILE A 433 14.85 -7.52 -1.90
CA ILE A 433 15.16 -7.42 -3.33
C ILE A 433 16.49 -8.14 -3.58
N PRO A 434 16.61 -8.96 -4.65
CA PRO A 434 17.87 -9.59 -5.04
C PRO A 434 19.02 -8.60 -5.17
N LEU A 435 20.19 -8.98 -4.67
CA LEU A 435 21.37 -8.15 -4.58
C LEU A 435 22.49 -8.75 -5.41
N LYS A 436 23.23 -7.91 -6.12
CA LYS A 436 24.47 -8.32 -6.79
C LYS A 436 25.66 -7.61 -6.16
N ASP A 437 26.46 -8.35 -5.41
CA ASP A 437 27.72 -7.84 -4.89
C ASP A 437 28.72 -7.63 -6.02
N THR A 438 29.48 -6.54 -5.91
CA THR A 438 30.64 -6.28 -6.76
C THR A 438 31.93 -6.19 -5.94
N LEU A 439 31.83 -5.96 -4.63
CA LEU A 439 32.96 -5.57 -3.82
C LEU A 439 33.88 -6.73 -3.46
N ARG A 440 33.34 -7.95 -3.33
CA ARG A 440 34.13 -9.15 -3.00
C ARG A 440 35.32 -9.35 -3.92
N ASP A 441 35.19 -8.99 -5.20
CA ASP A 441 36.23 -9.20 -6.21
C ASP A 441 36.90 -7.90 -6.69
N THR A 442 36.32 -6.72 -6.43
CA THR A 442 36.84 -5.43 -6.91
C THR A 442 37.40 -4.51 -5.81
N HIS A 443 37.73 -5.06 -4.64
CA HIS A 443 38.30 -4.29 -3.53
C HIS A 443 39.80 -3.99 -3.70
N SER A 444 40.29 -2.93 -3.04
CA SER A 444 41.69 -2.49 -3.06
C SER A 444 42.37 -2.66 -1.69
N VAL A 445 41.98 -3.70 -0.94
CA VAL A 445 42.53 -4.05 0.36
C VAL A 445 43.26 -5.38 0.28
N PHE A 446 44.25 -5.59 1.16
CA PHE A 446 45.15 -6.74 1.14
C PHE A 446 45.38 -7.29 2.55
N GLY A 447 45.94 -8.50 2.63
CA GLY A 447 46.32 -9.11 3.91
C GLY A 447 45.11 -9.45 4.78
N ASP A 448 45.16 -9.12 6.07
CA ASP A 448 44.09 -9.48 7.01
C ASP A 448 42.77 -8.75 6.74
N THR A 449 42.84 -7.54 6.17
CA THR A 449 41.65 -6.80 5.71
C THR A 449 40.95 -7.52 4.58
N GLU A 450 41.69 -8.02 3.58
CA GLU A 450 41.13 -8.83 2.49
C GLU A 450 40.48 -10.12 3.03
N LYS A 451 41.17 -10.83 3.93
CA LYS A 451 40.59 -12.04 4.55
C LYS A 451 39.28 -11.72 5.27
N LYS A 452 39.19 -10.58 5.96
CA LYS A 452 37.96 -10.16 6.63
C LYS A 452 36.85 -9.84 5.62
N VAL A 453 37.15 -9.11 4.54
CA VAL A 453 36.20 -8.87 3.44
C VAL A 453 35.67 -10.19 2.90
N ARG A 454 36.53 -11.17 2.59
CA ARG A 454 36.10 -12.46 2.06
C ARG A 454 35.21 -13.27 3.01
N ARG A 455 35.30 -13.06 4.33
CA ARG A 455 34.42 -13.70 5.32
C ARG A 455 33.06 -13.00 5.44
N LEU A 456 33.04 -11.67 5.35
CA LEU A 456 31.80 -10.89 5.50
C LEU A 456 30.98 -10.78 4.21
N TYR A 457 31.62 -10.83 3.05
CA TYR A 457 30.96 -10.72 1.74
C TYR A 457 30.85 -12.11 1.14
N PRO A 458 29.77 -12.89 1.36
CA PRO A 458 29.66 -14.24 0.80
C PRO A 458 29.70 -14.22 -0.73
N ASP A 459 29.97 -15.38 -1.34
CA ASP A 459 29.82 -15.51 -2.80
C ASP A 459 28.36 -15.34 -3.24
N GLU A 460 28.17 -15.13 -4.54
CA GLU A 460 26.86 -14.86 -5.14
C GLU A 460 25.84 -15.97 -4.84
N LYS A 461 26.27 -17.24 -4.89
CA LYS A 461 25.38 -18.37 -4.59
C LYS A 461 24.87 -18.27 -3.17
N ARG A 462 25.77 -18.07 -2.20
CA ARG A 462 25.41 -18.01 -0.78
C ARG A 462 24.58 -16.77 -0.45
N MET A 463 24.87 -15.61 -1.04
CA MET A 463 24.04 -14.41 -0.88
C MET A 463 22.63 -14.63 -1.43
N ASN A 464 22.50 -15.25 -2.61
CA ASN A 464 21.21 -15.56 -3.21
C ASN A 464 20.38 -16.51 -2.34
N GLU A 465 20.99 -17.54 -1.75
CA GLU A 465 20.32 -18.42 -0.79
C GLU A 465 19.78 -17.64 0.42
N ILE A 466 20.59 -16.74 1.00
CA ILE A 466 20.19 -15.91 2.14
C ILE A 466 18.97 -15.04 1.79
N VAL A 467 19.01 -14.36 0.64
CA VAL A 467 17.92 -13.48 0.19
C VAL A 467 16.66 -14.30 -0.10
N GLN A 468 16.78 -15.46 -0.76
CA GLN A 468 15.66 -16.34 -1.07
C GLN A 468 15.01 -16.93 0.20
N ASP A 469 15.80 -17.29 1.20
CA ASP A 469 15.28 -17.78 2.48
C ASP A 469 14.48 -16.70 3.22
N ASP A 470 14.98 -15.46 3.24
CA ASP A 470 14.28 -14.33 3.85
C ASP A 470 13.02 -13.95 3.02
N GLU A 471 13.08 -14.01 1.68
CA GLU A 471 11.94 -13.81 0.78
C GLU A 471 10.83 -14.84 1.05
N LYS A 472 11.19 -16.13 1.12
CA LYS A 472 10.24 -17.23 1.35
C LYS A 472 9.48 -17.04 2.66
N ARG A 473 10.18 -16.74 3.76
CA ARG A 473 9.55 -16.51 5.07
C ARG A 473 8.55 -15.37 5.03
N PHE A 474 8.91 -14.27 4.37
CA PHE A 474 8.02 -13.13 4.22
C PHE A 474 6.77 -13.50 3.40
N LEU A 475 6.94 -14.18 2.27
CA LEU A 475 5.82 -14.58 1.40
C LEU A 475 4.87 -15.56 2.09
N GLU A 476 5.36 -16.46 2.94
CA GLU A 476 4.51 -17.35 3.75
C GLU A 476 3.59 -16.59 4.71
N SER A 477 4.10 -15.54 5.36
CA SER A 477 3.30 -14.66 6.22
C SER A 477 2.39 -13.75 5.42
N LEU A 478 2.86 -13.23 4.28
CA LEU A 478 2.07 -12.40 3.39
C LEU A 478 0.87 -13.17 2.83
N GLU A 479 1.06 -14.43 2.41
CA GLU A 479 -0.02 -15.30 1.92
C GLU A 479 -1.14 -15.45 2.96
N LYS A 480 -0.79 -15.68 4.24
CA LYS A 480 -1.78 -15.79 5.33
C LYS A 480 -2.58 -14.50 5.54
N CYS A 481 -1.95 -13.37 5.24
CA CYS A 481 -2.49 -12.04 5.47
C CYS A 481 -3.39 -11.55 4.32
N ILE A 482 -2.92 -11.66 3.06
CA ILE A 482 -3.63 -11.07 1.91
C ILE A 482 -4.22 -12.11 0.96
N GLY A 483 -3.72 -13.35 0.98
CA GLY A 483 -4.18 -14.44 0.10
C GLY A 483 -5.70 -14.68 0.17
N PRO A 484 -6.33 -14.76 1.36
CA PRO A 484 -7.77 -14.94 1.49
C PRO A 484 -8.63 -13.86 0.82
N PHE A 485 -8.10 -12.65 0.62
CA PHE A 485 -8.83 -11.54 0.01
C PHE A 485 -8.57 -11.43 -1.50
N LEU A 486 -7.35 -11.76 -1.96
CA LEU A 486 -6.94 -11.59 -3.35
C LEU A 486 -7.17 -12.83 -4.22
N ARG A 487 -6.94 -14.04 -3.66
CA ARG A 487 -7.00 -15.30 -4.40
C ARG A 487 -8.42 -15.87 -4.39
N VAL A 488 -9.34 -15.13 -5.00
CA VAL A 488 -10.76 -15.48 -5.06
C VAL A 488 -11.26 -15.46 -6.51
N GLY A 489 -12.32 -16.23 -6.79
CA GLY A 489 -12.91 -16.29 -8.12
C GLY A 489 -11.89 -16.68 -9.20
N PRO A 490 -11.82 -15.95 -10.33
CA PRO A 490 -10.85 -16.21 -11.40
C PRO A 490 -9.38 -16.16 -10.95
N ASP A 491 -9.08 -15.42 -9.87
CA ASP A 491 -7.72 -15.19 -9.37
C ASP A 491 -7.28 -16.24 -8.34
N ALA A 492 -8.09 -17.26 -8.03
CA ALA A 492 -7.80 -18.25 -6.98
C ALA A 492 -6.45 -18.99 -7.15
N ARG A 493 -6.01 -19.18 -8.41
CA ARG A 493 -4.74 -19.85 -8.74
C ARG A 493 -3.61 -18.88 -9.07
N LYS A 494 -3.88 -17.57 -9.13
CA LYS A 494 -2.87 -16.54 -9.42
C LYS A 494 -1.82 -16.53 -8.31
N ALA A 495 -0.54 -16.50 -8.67
CA ALA A 495 0.52 -16.48 -7.68
C ALA A 495 0.55 -15.12 -6.96
N LEU A 496 0.93 -15.12 -5.69
CA LEU A 496 0.98 -13.91 -4.87
C LEU A 496 1.83 -12.80 -5.50
N LYS A 497 2.93 -13.17 -6.17
CA LYS A 497 3.86 -12.24 -6.83
C LYS A 497 3.28 -11.53 -8.06
N GLU A 498 2.15 -12.01 -8.57
CA GLU A 498 1.48 -11.42 -9.74
C GLU A 498 0.42 -10.37 -9.35
N PHE A 499 0.14 -10.19 -8.05
CA PHE A 499 -0.72 -9.13 -7.57
C PHE A 499 0.08 -7.84 -7.35
N ALA A 500 -0.60 -6.71 -7.46
CA ALA A 500 -0.06 -5.43 -7.04
C ALA A 500 0.13 -5.41 -5.51
N GLU A 501 1.05 -4.57 -5.03
CA GLU A 501 1.25 -4.43 -3.59
C GLU A 501 0.08 -3.63 -2.98
N PRO A 502 -0.73 -4.25 -2.10
CA PRO A 502 -2.03 -3.68 -1.75
C PRO A 502 -1.93 -2.37 -0.95
N VAL A 503 -0.96 -2.23 -0.04
CA VAL A 503 -0.85 -1.02 0.79
C VAL A 503 -0.44 0.18 -0.05
N GLY A 504 0.60 0.04 -0.86
CA GLY A 504 1.13 1.06 -1.75
C GLY A 504 0.10 1.50 -2.79
N GLU A 505 -0.59 0.56 -3.44
CA GLU A 505 -1.62 0.91 -4.43
C GLU A 505 -2.81 1.65 -3.84
N VAL A 506 -3.29 1.23 -2.67
CA VAL A 506 -4.39 1.91 -1.97
C VAL A 506 -3.93 3.29 -1.51
N ALA A 507 -2.74 3.41 -0.92
CA ALA A 507 -2.20 4.69 -0.48
C ALA A 507 -2.02 5.68 -1.65
N ARG A 508 -1.48 5.20 -2.78
CA ARG A 508 -1.28 5.99 -4.00
C ARG A 508 -2.61 6.48 -4.56
N THR A 509 -3.56 5.56 -4.75
CA THR A 509 -4.89 5.88 -5.29
C THR A 509 -5.64 6.85 -4.38
N TYR A 510 -5.55 6.64 -3.07
CA TYR A 510 -6.18 7.49 -2.08
C TYR A 510 -5.62 8.92 -2.11
N ARG A 511 -4.29 9.08 -2.04
CA ARG A 511 -3.62 10.38 -1.90
C ARG A 511 -3.61 11.20 -3.18
N LEU A 512 -3.48 10.55 -4.34
CA LEU A 512 -3.48 11.21 -5.64
C LEU A 512 -4.89 11.35 -6.22
N GLY A 513 -5.89 10.75 -5.57
CA GLY A 513 -7.28 10.75 -6.01
C GLY A 513 -7.91 12.13 -5.99
N TYR A 514 -8.71 12.40 -7.02
CA TYR A 514 -9.60 13.55 -7.08
C TYR A 514 -11.04 13.12 -6.82
N LEU A 515 -11.82 14.01 -6.22
CA LEU A 515 -13.18 13.73 -5.78
C LEU A 515 -14.14 14.60 -6.59
N ASP A 516 -15.00 13.94 -7.34
CA ASP A 516 -16.17 14.57 -7.95
C ASP A 516 -17.34 14.61 -6.95
N ALA A 517 -18.47 15.19 -7.39
CA ALA A 517 -19.67 15.28 -6.56
C ALA A 517 -20.22 13.91 -6.15
N LYS A 518 -20.05 12.87 -6.97
CA LYS A 518 -20.54 11.51 -6.68
C LYS A 518 -19.69 10.86 -5.60
N ALA A 519 -18.37 10.93 -5.69
CA ALA A 519 -17.45 10.44 -4.67
C ALA A 519 -17.70 11.12 -3.33
N ILE A 520 -17.86 12.46 -3.31
CA ILE A 520 -18.17 13.21 -2.09
C ILE A 520 -19.53 12.81 -1.50
N ALA A 521 -20.55 12.64 -2.36
CA ALA A 521 -21.85 12.17 -1.89
C ALA A 521 -21.75 10.78 -1.25
N CYS A 522 -21.05 9.83 -1.86
CA CYS A 522 -20.84 8.50 -1.29
C CYS A 522 -20.04 8.55 0.03
N GLU A 523 -19.09 9.46 0.16
CA GLU A 523 -18.36 9.71 1.39
C GLU A 523 -19.21 10.35 2.50
N LEU A 524 -20.31 11.01 2.16
CA LEU A 524 -21.26 11.59 3.12
C LEU A 524 -22.53 10.74 3.23
N ASP A 525 -22.46 9.47 2.82
CA ASP A 525 -23.56 8.50 2.88
C ASP A 525 -24.82 8.95 2.13
N LEU A 526 -24.65 9.72 1.05
CA LEU A 526 -25.70 10.18 0.14
C LEU A 526 -25.68 9.39 -1.18
N GLU A 527 -26.82 8.82 -1.56
CA GLU A 527 -26.95 8.06 -2.81
C GLU A 527 -26.93 8.97 -4.05
N ASP A 528 -27.65 10.10 -4.02
CA ASP A 528 -27.73 11.03 -5.14
C ASP A 528 -26.84 12.27 -4.91
N PRO A 529 -25.82 12.52 -5.77
CA PRO A 529 -24.99 13.73 -5.68
C PRO A 529 -25.78 15.04 -5.83
N LYS A 530 -26.97 15.02 -6.45
CA LYS A 530 -27.83 16.22 -6.48
C LYS A 530 -28.34 16.59 -5.10
N THR A 531 -28.56 15.59 -4.23
CA THR A 531 -28.99 15.81 -2.84
C THR A 531 -27.91 16.53 -2.04
N LEU A 532 -26.63 16.20 -2.28
CA LEU A 532 -25.48 16.90 -1.70
C LEU A 532 -25.55 18.40 -2.06
N ILE A 533 -25.66 18.71 -3.35
CA ILE A 533 -25.67 20.10 -3.85
C ILE A 533 -26.90 20.86 -3.31
N SER A 534 -28.08 20.24 -3.33
CA SER A 534 -29.31 20.89 -2.87
C SER A 534 -29.32 21.16 -1.36
N LYS A 535 -28.77 20.24 -0.55
CA LYS A 535 -28.72 20.40 0.92
C LYS A 535 -27.67 21.42 1.35
N ILE A 536 -26.51 21.44 0.71
CA ILE A 536 -25.46 22.41 1.04
C ILE A 536 -25.82 23.80 0.53
N GLY A 537 -26.34 23.87 -0.70
CA GLY A 537 -26.66 25.10 -1.39
C GLY A 537 -25.44 25.76 -2.05
N GLU A 538 -25.66 26.41 -3.18
CA GLU A 538 -24.61 27.02 -4.01
C GLU A 538 -23.73 28.01 -3.24
N THR A 539 -24.33 28.86 -2.40
CA THR A 539 -23.58 29.86 -1.61
C THR A 539 -22.61 29.20 -0.63
N ASN A 540 -23.01 28.12 0.03
CA ASN A 540 -22.13 27.44 0.99
C ASN A 540 -21.07 26.61 0.25
N LEU A 541 -21.40 25.98 -0.88
CA LEU A 541 -20.40 25.32 -1.72
C LEU A 541 -19.30 26.31 -2.14
N LYS A 542 -19.67 27.50 -2.63
CA LYS A 542 -18.71 28.56 -2.97
C LYS A 542 -17.88 29.02 -1.76
N ARG A 543 -18.50 29.21 -0.60
CA ARG A 543 -17.78 29.58 0.64
C ARG A 543 -16.77 28.53 1.06
N LEU A 544 -17.09 27.25 0.85
CA LEU A 544 -16.25 26.10 1.19
C LEU A 544 -15.21 25.75 0.10
N GLY A 545 -15.12 26.53 -0.99
CA GLY A 545 -14.21 26.24 -2.11
C GLY A 545 -14.64 25.07 -3.00
N LEU A 546 -15.90 24.61 -2.87
CA LEU A 546 -16.45 23.45 -3.56
C LEU A 546 -17.26 23.82 -4.81
N ASP A 547 -17.11 25.04 -5.34
CA ASP A 547 -17.80 25.47 -6.55
C ASP A 547 -17.42 24.70 -7.83
N PRO A 548 -16.23 24.07 -7.99
CA PRO A 548 -15.97 23.20 -9.14
C PRO A 548 -17.00 22.08 -9.28
N LEU A 549 -17.53 21.56 -8.16
CA LEU A 549 -18.51 20.47 -8.16
C LEU A 549 -19.83 20.86 -8.85
N LEU A 550 -20.18 22.15 -8.86
CA LEU A 550 -21.39 22.66 -9.53
C LEU A 550 -21.32 22.51 -11.06
N LYS A 551 -20.11 22.39 -11.61
CA LYS A 551 -19.86 22.30 -13.05
C LYS A 551 -19.28 20.94 -13.45
N GLY A 552 -19.42 19.92 -12.60
CA GLY A 552 -18.86 18.59 -12.84
C GLY A 552 -17.34 18.51 -12.69
N GLY A 553 -16.72 19.51 -12.05
CA GLY A 553 -15.31 19.48 -11.69
C GLY A 553 -15.02 18.60 -10.48
N VAL A 554 -13.77 18.62 -10.06
CA VAL A 554 -13.24 17.78 -8.97
C VAL A 554 -12.42 18.61 -7.97
N ILE A 555 -12.25 18.10 -6.76
CA ILE A 555 -11.31 18.62 -5.76
C ILE A 555 -10.25 17.57 -5.41
N SER A 556 -9.13 17.98 -4.81
CA SER A 556 -8.10 17.03 -4.38
C SER A 556 -8.45 16.34 -3.05
N ARG A 557 -7.96 15.13 -2.82
CA ARG A 557 -8.07 14.46 -1.51
C ARG A 557 -7.48 15.30 -0.37
N LEU A 558 -6.32 15.93 -0.58
CA LEU A 558 -5.63 16.72 0.44
C LEU A 558 -6.46 17.93 0.88
N GLU A 559 -7.12 18.60 -0.07
CA GLU A 559 -8.04 19.69 0.23
C GLU A 559 -9.24 19.21 1.04
N TRP A 560 -9.82 18.06 0.68
CA TRP A 560 -10.95 17.46 1.38
C TRP A 560 -10.66 17.09 2.84
N GLU A 561 -9.41 16.71 3.13
CA GLU A 561 -8.93 16.37 4.48
C GLU A 561 -8.38 17.58 5.25
N SER A 562 -8.16 18.70 4.57
CA SER A 562 -7.44 19.83 5.15
C SER A 562 -8.16 20.40 6.38
N LEU A 563 -7.39 20.63 7.45
CA LEU A 563 -7.81 21.43 8.59
C LEU A 563 -7.60 22.89 8.20
N ASP A 564 -8.68 23.66 8.14
CA ASP A 564 -8.62 25.05 7.74
C ASP A 564 -9.07 25.94 8.90
N ASP A 565 -8.18 26.85 9.31
CA ASP A 565 -8.35 27.74 10.47
C ASP A 565 -9.39 28.85 10.20
N ALA A 566 -9.84 29.02 8.95
CA ALA A 566 -10.80 30.05 8.61
C ALA A 566 -12.21 29.70 9.15
N PRO A 567 -12.87 30.61 9.90
CA PRO A 567 -14.27 30.49 10.27
C PRO A 567 -15.15 30.73 9.04
N VAL A 568 -15.18 29.75 8.13
CA VAL A 568 -16.01 29.80 6.91
C VAL A 568 -17.50 29.72 7.26
N LEU A 569 -17.82 29.07 8.38
CA LEU A 569 -19.16 28.94 8.95
C LEU A 569 -19.08 29.24 10.46
N SER A 570 -19.95 30.13 10.96
CA SER A 570 -19.89 30.72 12.31
C SER A 570 -20.06 29.75 13.49
N SER A 571 -20.25 28.45 13.21
CA SER A 571 -20.48 27.37 14.20
C SER A 571 -19.44 26.25 14.15
N VAL A 572 -18.39 26.35 13.32
CA VAL A 572 -17.37 25.29 13.15
C VAL A 572 -16.16 25.58 14.03
N SER A 573 -15.64 24.56 14.72
CA SER A 573 -14.37 24.66 15.44
C SER A 573 -13.15 24.71 14.52
N VAL A 574 -12.09 25.36 14.98
CA VAL A 574 -10.84 25.62 14.23
C VAL A 574 -10.12 24.32 13.80
N ASN A 575 -10.44 23.16 14.39
CA ASN A 575 -9.78 21.87 14.13
C ASN A 575 -10.70 20.84 13.41
N SER A 576 -11.54 21.29 12.48
CA SER A 576 -12.39 20.42 11.65
C SER A 576 -11.92 20.39 10.20
N SER A 577 -11.94 19.21 9.57
CA SER A 577 -11.60 19.04 8.15
C SER A 577 -12.67 19.66 7.23
N LEU A 578 -12.33 19.92 5.97
CA LEU A 578 -13.32 20.34 4.97
C LEU A 578 -14.49 19.34 4.85
N MET A 579 -14.21 18.04 4.90
CA MET A 579 -15.25 17.01 4.97
C MET A 579 -16.17 17.20 6.18
N GLN A 580 -15.62 17.42 7.37
CA GLN A 580 -16.41 17.64 8.58
C GLN A 580 -17.22 18.93 8.52
N LYS A 581 -16.68 19.99 7.91
CA LYS A 581 -17.40 21.25 7.67
C LYS A 581 -18.62 21.04 6.78
N VAL A 582 -18.48 20.27 5.70
CA VAL A 582 -19.62 19.88 4.86
C VAL A 582 -20.61 19.03 5.66
N GLY A 583 -20.09 18.07 6.44
CA GLY A 583 -20.93 17.22 7.28
C GLY A 583 -21.78 18.01 8.28
N LEU A 584 -21.25 19.08 8.86
CA LEU A 584 -22.00 19.96 9.75
C LEU A 584 -23.20 20.61 9.05
N VAL A 585 -23.05 21.04 7.79
CA VAL A 585 -24.15 21.61 7.00
C VAL A 585 -25.24 20.55 6.74
N LEU A 586 -24.87 19.28 6.67
CA LEU A 586 -25.80 18.16 6.52
C LEU A 586 -26.44 17.69 7.85
N GLY A 587 -26.06 18.29 8.98
CA GLY A 587 -26.60 17.98 10.31
C GLY A 587 -25.80 16.95 11.10
N TYR A 588 -24.58 16.60 10.67
CA TYR A 588 -23.66 15.78 11.45
C TYR A 588 -22.91 16.63 12.49
N THR A 589 -22.42 16.00 13.56
CA THR A 589 -21.58 16.67 14.56
C THR A 589 -20.11 16.26 14.37
N PRO A 590 -19.21 17.17 13.98
CA PRO A 590 -17.78 16.87 13.87
C PRO A 590 -17.18 16.36 15.17
N VAL A 591 -16.25 15.43 15.05
CA VAL A 591 -15.41 14.96 16.14
C VAL A 591 -14.03 15.56 15.96
N GLU A 592 -13.65 16.48 16.84
CA GLU A 592 -12.43 17.26 16.67
C GLU A 592 -11.19 16.38 16.59
N VAL A 593 -10.33 16.76 15.64
CA VAL A 593 -8.96 16.26 15.47
C VAL A 593 -8.11 16.93 16.54
N THR A 594 -7.59 16.17 17.51
CA THR A 594 -6.76 16.74 18.57
C THR A 594 -5.34 16.95 18.07
N SER A 595 -4.96 18.21 17.87
CA SER A 595 -3.69 18.68 17.29
C SER A 595 -2.40 18.28 18.02
N ARG A 596 -2.44 17.37 19.01
CA ARG A 596 -1.24 16.94 19.77
C ARG A 596 -0.17 16.31 18.89
N HIS A 597 -0.54 15.83 17.70
CA HIS A 597 0.39 15.33 16.70
C HIS A 597 0.06 15.97 15.36
N LYS A 598 0.66 17.13 15.05
CA LYS A 598 0.63 17.70 13.71
C LYS A 598 1.19 16.64 12.75
N LEU A 599 0.31 15.95 12.02
CA LEU A 599 0.66 15.24 10.82
C LEU A 599 1.13 16.32 9.84
N GLY A 600 2.44 16.40 9.60
CA GLY A 600 2.95 17.23 8.50
C GLY A 600 2.43 16.70 7.15
N PRO A 601 2.39 17.56 6.11
CA PRO A 601 2.00 17.14 4.75
C PRO A 601 2.81 15.94 4.24
#